data_AF-Q9X4E9-F1
#
_entry.id   AF-Q9X4E9-F1
#
_cell.length_a   1.000
_cell.length_b   1.000
_cell.length_c   1.000
_cell.angle_alpha   90.00
_cell.angle_beta   90.00
_cell.angle_gamma   90.00
#
_symmetry.space_group_name_H-M   'P 1'
#
loop_
_entity.id
_entity.type
_entity.pdbx_description
1 polymer ?
#
loop_
_entity_poly.entity_id
_entity_poly.type
_entity_poly.pdbx_seq_one_letter_code
_entity_poly.pdbx_strand_id
1 'polypeptide(L)' 'PGLQEFDGAEAADVMEREVPRVAPDTSAGALLPILGEGRMDAIPVVEDDRLVGIVTRTDLVAALATRLGSRD' A
#
# COMPACT_ATOMS: atom_id res chain seq x y z
N PRO A 1 0.91 23.26 -4.60
CA PRO A 1 1.41 23.07 -3.22
C PRO A 1 2.94 23.08 -3.24
N GLY A 2 3.56 24.02 -2.51
CA GLY A 2 5.02 24.11 -2.43
C GLY A 2 5.59 22.87 -1.74
N LEU A 3 6.77 22.43 -2.19
CA LEU A 3 7.54 21.42 -1.47
C LEU A 3 7.82 22.02 -0.08
N GLN A 4 7.35 21.35 0.98
CA GLN A 4 7.81 21.67 2.33
C GLN A 4 9.30 21.33 2.36
N GLU A 5 10.15 22.33 2.62
CA GLU A 5 11.54 22.08 2.96
C GLU A 5 11.57 21.33 4.29
N PHE A 6 11.93 20.05 4.24
CA PHE A 6 12.10 19.19 5.41
C PHE A 6 13.48 19.40 6.04
N ASP A 7 13.92 20.65 6.20
CA ASP A 7 15.25 20.95 6.75
C ASP A 7 15.31 20.50 8.23
N GLY A 8 16.16 19.51 8.51
CA GLY A 8 16.33 18.93 9.84
C GLY A 8 15.19 18.04 10.35
N ALA A 9 14.15 17.75 9.55
CA ALA A 9 13.06 16.86 9.96
C ALA A 9 13.46 15.38 9.85
N GLU A 10 13.13 14.60 10.87
CA GLU A 10 13.30 13.14 10.87
C GLU A 10 12.05 12.45 10.33
N ALA A 11 12.18 11.22 9.82
CA ALA A 11 11.02 10.44 9.40
C ALA A 11 10.00 10.25 10.56
N ALA A 12 10.49 10.19 11.79
CA ALA A 12 9.68 10.08 13.01
C ALA A 12 8.74 11.27 13.23
N ASP A 13 9.04 12.43 12.62
CA ASP A 13 8.26 13.68 12.73
C ASP A 13 7.04 13.68 11.81
N VAL A 14 7.07 12.88 10.73
CA VAL A 14 6.03 12.88 9.68
C VAL A 14 5.35 11.53 9.48
N MET A 15 5.91 10.44 10.00
CA MET A 15 5.38 9.09 9.79
C MET A 15 4.16 8.80 10.66
N GLU A 16 3.19 8.11 10.07
CA GLU A 16 2.10 7.45 10.80
C GLU A 16 2.61 6.13 11.39
N ARG A 17 2.50 5.94 12.70
CA ARG A 17 2.99 4.72 13.39
C ARG A 17 1.97 3.58 13.36
N GLU A 18 0.69 3.93 13.38
CA GLU A 18 -0.42 2.99 13.41
C GLU A 18 -1.08 2.95 12.04
N VAL A 19 -0.49 2.19 11.13
CA VAL A 19 -1.06 1.91 9.82
C VAL A 19 -1.68 0.52 9.78
N PRO A 20 -2.80 0.32 9.07
CA PRO A 20 -3.32 -1.01 8.78
C PRO A 20 -2.24 -1.87 8.12
N ARG A 21 -2.13 -3.11 8.59
CA ARG A 21 -1.29 -4.16 8.01
C ARG A 21 -2.15 -5.36 7.65
N VAL A 22 -1.71 -6.14 6.66
CA VAL A 22 -2.41 -7.34 6.21
C VAL A 22 -1.48 -8.56 6.22
N ALA A 23 -2.06 -9.75 6.31
CA ALA A 23 -1.31 -11.00 6.21
C ALA A 23 -1.03 -11.37 4.75
N PRO A 24 -0.01 -12.18 4.44
CA PRO A 24 0.36 -12.54 3.06
C PRO A 24 -0.73 -13.29 2.29
N ASP A 25 -1.62 -13.99 3.00
CA ASP A 25 -2.76 -14.72 2.46
C ASP A 25 -4.02 -13.87 2.29
N THR A 26 -3.96 -12.58 2.66
CA THR A 26 -5.07 -11.64 2.46
C THR A 26 -5.36 -11.48 0.98
N SER A 27 -6.60 -11.77 0.57
CA SER A 27 -6.99 -11.66 -0.83
C SER A 27 -6.85 -10.23 -1.35
N ALA A 28 -6.37 -10.07 -2.59
CA ALA A 28 -6.29 -8.76 -3.24
C ALA A 28 -7.64 -8.03 -3.31
N GLY A 29 -8.75 -8.77 -3.41
CA GLY A 29 -10.10 -8.20 -3.39
C GLY A 29 -10.45 -7.50 -2.07
N ALA A 30 -9.96 -8.02 -0.94
CA ALA A 30 -10.15 -7.39 0.37
C ALA A 30 -9.36 -6.07 0.52
N LEU A 31 -8.35 -5.83 -0.33
CA LEU A 31 -7.57 -4.59 -0.33
C LEU A 31 -8.25 -3.46 -1.12
N LEU A 32 -9.23 -3.77 -1.97
CA LEU A 32 -9.89 -2.79 -2.83
C LEU A 32 -10.56 -1.62 -2.07
N PRO A 33 -11.28 -1.82 -0.95
CA PRO A 33 -11.87 -0.70 -0.21
C PRO A 33 -10.84 0.18 0.50
N ILE A 34 -9.65 -0.36 0.77
CA ILE A 34 -8.58 0.34 1.49
C ILE A 34 -7.74 1.14 0.48
N LEU A 35 -7.23 0.45 -0.53
CA LEU A 35 -6.38 1.03 -1.57
C LEU A 35 -7.18 1.75 -2.64
N GLY A 36 -8.41 1.34 -2.97
CA GLY A 36 -9.21 1.92 -4.05
C GLY A 36 -9.88 3.25 -3.68
N GLU A 37 -10.33 3.42 -2.44
CA GLU A 37 -11.06 4.62 -1.99
C GLU A 37 -10.17 5.85 -1.73
N GLY A 38 -8.85 5.75 -1.94
CA GLY A 38 -7.96 6.90 -1.80
C GLY A 38 -7.47 7.19 -0.38
N ARG A 39 -7.82 6.33 0.59
CA ARG A 39 -7.43 6.53 2.00
C ARG A 39 -5.95 6.22 2.24
N MET A 40 -5.39 5.26 1.50
CA MET A 40 -4.00 4.84 1.59
C MET A 40 -3.49 4.46 0.20
N ASP A 41 -2.21 4.72 -0.06
CA ASP A 41 -1.56 4.36 -1.33
C ASP A 41 -0.77 3.05 -1.27
N ALA A 42 -0.43 2.61 -0.05
CA ALA A 42 0.29 1.39 0.21
C ALA A 42 -0.14 0.76 1.54
N ILE A 43 -0.06 -0.57 1.61
CA ILE A 43 -0.31 -1.36 2.82
C ILE A 43 0.89 -2.30 3.05
N PRO A 44 1.49 -2.31 4.24
CA PRO A 44 2.50 -3.30 4.61
C PRO A 44 1.88 -4.70 4.77
N VAL A 45 2.58 -5.70 4.23
CA VAL A 45 2.26 -7.12 4.40
C VAL A 45 3.17 -7.68 5.49
N VAL A 46 2.57 -8.24 6.55
CA VAL A 46 3.27 -8.68 7.75
C VAL A 46 2.92 -10.12 8.09
N GLU A 47 3.92 -10.93 8.41
CA GLU A 47 3.81 -12.31 8.87
C GLU A 47 4.70 -12.49 10.10
N ASP A 48 4.16 -13.03 11.21
CA ASP A 48 4.88 -13.23 12.47
C ASP A 48 5.67 -11.98 12.93
N ASP A 49 5.01 -10.80 12.88
CA ASP A 49 5.57 -9.48 13.17
C ASP A 49 6.77 -9.06 12.30
N ARG A 50 7.01 -9.75 11.18
CA ARG A 50 8.00 -9.39 10.18
C ARG A 50 7.34 -8.76 8.97
N LEU A 51 7.85 -7.63 8.52
CA LEU A 51 7.50 -7.06 7.23
C LEU A 51 8.02 -7.97 6.12
N VAL A 52 7.11 -8.55 5.34
CA VAL A 52 7.46 -9.45 4.23
C VAL A 52 7.19 -8.84 2.85
N GLY A 53 6.48 -7.70 2.80
CA GLY A 53 6.23 -7.00 1.55
C GLY A 53 5.39 -5.75 1.71
N ILE A 54 5.07 -5.12 0.59
CA ILE A 54 4.19 -3.97 0.47
C ILE A 54 3.29 -4.21 -0.75
N VAL A 55 2.00 -3.86 -0.63
CA VAL A 55 1.07 -3.80 -1.77
C VAL A 55 0.60 -2.36 -1.93
N THR A 56 0.68 -1.86 -3.15
CA THR A 56 0.30 -0.51 -3.53
C THR A 56 -0.98 -0.50 -4.38
N ARG A 57 -1.58 0.68 -4.51
CA ARG A 57 -2.67 0.91 -5.48
C ARG A 57 -2.28 0.50 -6.90
N THR A 58 -1.03 0.78 -7.31
CA THR A 58 -0.51 0.44 -8.64
C THR A 58 -0.43 -1.07 -8.87
N ASP A 59 -0.15 -1.87 -7.84
CA ASP A 59 -0.12 -3.33 -7.95
C ASP A 59 -1.51 -3.90 -8.26
N LEU A 60 -2.57 -3.33 -7.67
CA LEU A 60 -3.95 -3.74 -7.97
C LEU A 60 -4.34 -3.43 -9.42
N VAL A 61 -3.94 -2.27 -9.93
CA VAL A 61 -4.17 -1.88 -11.33
C VAL A 61 -3.41 -2.80 -12.27
N ALA A 62 -2.13 -3.09 -11.98
CA ALA A 62 -1.32 -4.01 -12.76
C ALA A 62 -1.93 -5.43 -12.77
N ALA A 63 -2.34 -5.95 -11.61
CA ALA A 63 -2.97 -7.26 -11.51
C ALA A 63 -4.29 -7.36 -12.30
N LEU A 64 -5.09 -6.29 -12.31
CA LEU A 64 -6.29 -6.20 -13.14
C LEU A 64 -5.95 -6.15 -14.64
N ALA A 65 -4.99 -5.31 -15.03
CA ALA A 65 -4.54 -5.19 -16.41
C ALA A 65 -4.01 -6.52 -16.97
N THR A 66 -3.22 -7.27 -16.18
CA THR A 66 -2.78 -8.62 -16.55
C THR A 66 -3.96 -9.57 -16.76
N ARG A 67 -4.98 -9.54 -15.88
CA ARG A 67 -6.17 -10.39 -16.00
C ARG A 67 -7.09 -10.04 -17.18
N LEU A 68 -7.15 -8.77 -17.54
CA LEU A 68 -7.95 -8.29 -18.68
C LEU A 68 -7.23 -8.50 -20.01
N GLY A 69 -5.91 -8.31 -20.05
CA GLY A 69 -5.08 -8.54 -21.25
C GLY A 69 -4.79 -10.01 -21.55
N SER A 70 -5.03 -10.92 -20.59
CA SER A 70 -4.94 -12.37 -20.81
C SER A 70 -6.24 -13.00 -21.33
N ARG A 71 -7.21 -12.20 -21.78
CA ARG A 71 -8.52 -12.65 -22.30
C ARG A 71 -8.69 -12.50 -23.82
N ASP A 72 -7.62 -12.22 -24.55
CA ASP A 72 -7.57 -12.31 -26.01
C ASP A 72 -7.01 -13.66 -26.47
#